data_AF-A0AAW4TZX4-F1
#
_entry.id   AF-A0AAW4TZX4-F1
#
_cell.length_a   1.000
_cell.length_b   1.000
_cell.length_c   1.000
_cell.angle_alpha   90.00
_cell.angle_beta   90.00
_cell.angle_gamma   90.00
#
_symmetry.space_group_name_H-M   'P 1'
#
loop_
_entity.id
_entity.type
_entity.pdbx_description
1 polymer ?
#
loop_
_entity_poly.entity_id
_entity_poly.type
_entity_poly.pdbx_seq_one_letter_code
_entity_poly.pdbx_strand_id
1 'polypeptide(L)'
;MKVYQIRIKLYLLKDIMAQDVQIMLTRFIDKSLFARENLGKLHNINTYKNYCYDLLSPLEKDKIYKKGKIYTLTIRTIDEDMAEFFYEVCPNINTREFKGLTAEKKFCHER
;
A
#
# COMPACT_ATOMS: atom_id res chain seq x y z
N MET A 1 -12.77 17.83 5.33
CA MET A 1 -11.97 17.39 4.16
C MET A 1 -12.38 15.95 3.81
N LYS A 2 -12.42 15.56 2.52
CA LYS A 2 -12.72 14.17 2.14
C LYS A 2 -11.42 13.35 2.16
N VAL A 3 -11.36 12.29 2.96
CA VAL A 3 -10.19 11.40 3.02
C VAL A 3 -10.65 9.98 2.75
N TYR A 4 -10.03 9.33 1.77
CA TYR A 4 -10.23 7.93 1.46
C TYR A 4 -9.16 7.10 2.17
N GLN A 5 -9.58 6.01 2.81
CA GLN A 5 -8.70 5.04 3.44
C GLN A 5 -8.85 3.70 2.76
N ILE A 6 -7.75 3.18 2.21
CA ILE A 6 -7.67 1.90 1.52
C ILE A 6 -6.89 0.94 2.41
N ARG A 7 -7.54 -0.16 2.82
CA ARG A 7 -6.93 -1.23 3.61
C ARG A 7 -6.64 -2.41 2.71
N ILE A 8 -5.37 -2.72 2.52
CA ILE A 8 -4.91 -3.79 1.62
C ILE A 8 -4.39 -4.93 2.47
N LYS A 9 -4.92 -6.14 2.26
CA LYS A 9 -4.39 -7.36 2.84
C LYS A 9 -3.22 -7.84 2.00
N LEU A 10 -2.05 -7.93 2.63
CA LEU A 10 -0.80 -8.40 2.06
C LEU A 10 -0.38 -9.70 2.72
N TYR A 11 -0.11 -10.71 1.92
CA TYR A 11 0.47 -11.97 2.38
C TYR A 11 2.00 -11.91 2.25
N LEU A 12 2.72 -12.25 3.32
CA LEU A 12 4.18 -12.22 3.33
C LEU A 12 4.78 -13.51 2.79
N LEU A 13 5.68 -13.36 1.83
CA LEU A 13 6.42 -14.46 1.21
C LEU A 13 7.76 -14.74 1.91
N LYS A 14 8.24 -13.81 2.74
CA LYS A 14 9.47 -13.92 3.54
C LYS A 14 9.33 -13.19 4.87
N ASP A 15 10.19 -13.55 5.83
CA ASP A 15 10.30 -12.82 7.09
C ASP A 15 10.99 -11.48 6.89
N ILE A 16 10.46 -10.43 7.51
CA ILE A 16 10.90 -9.05 7.28
C ILE A 16 11.02 -8.35 8.63
N MET A 17 12.19 -7.76 8.91
CA MET A 17 12.37 -6.91 10.08
C MET A 17 11.56 -5.62 9.92
N ALA A 18 10.97 -5.13 11.02
CA ALA A 18 10.09 -3.97 10.98
C ALA A 18 10.77 -2.69 10.46
N GLN A 19 12.09 -2.57 10.62
CA GLN A 19 12.88 -1.47 10.06
C GLN A 19 12.98 -1.50 8.53
N ASP A 20 12.98 -2.69 7.93
CA ASP A 20 13.17 -2.87 6.48
C ASP A 20 11.83 -2.89 5.73
N VAL A 21 10.71 -3.07 6.45
CA VAL A 21 9.39 -3.19 5.85
C VAL A 21 9.02 -1.96 5.03
N GLN A 22 9.44 -0.76 5.46
CA GLN A 22 9.09 0.50 4.80
C GLN A 22 9.69 0.58 3.39
N ILE A 23 10.93 0.11 3.21
CA ILE A 23 11.59 0.06 1.90
C ILE A 23 10.85 -0.94 1.00
N MET A 24 10.45 -2.08 1.54
CA MET A 24 9.73 -3.11 0.78
C MET A 24 8.32 -2.64 0.40
N LEU A 25 7.63 -1.91 1.28
CA LEU A 25 6.33 -1.30 1.01
C LEU A 25 6.44 -0.23 -0.07
N THR A 26 7.47 0.62 -0.02
CA THR A 26 7.76 1.60 -1.07
C THR A 26 7.88 0.91 -2.43
N ARG A 27 8.66 -0.17 -2.51
CA ARG A 27 8.81 -0.97 -3.75
C ARG A 27 7.49 -1.57 -4.24
N PHE A 28 6.63 -2.02 -3.31
CA PHE A 28 5.30 -2.53 -3.66
C PHE A 28 4.42 -1.43 -4.27
N ILE A 29 4.42 -0.25 -3.67
CA ILE A 29 3.66 0.91 -4.16
C ILE A 29 4.24 1.40 -5.50
N ASP A 30 5.56 1.50 -5.65
CA ASP A 30 6.18 1.86 -6.93
C ASP A 30 5.80 0.89 -8.05
N LYS A 31 5.80 -0.42 -7.76
CA LYS A 31 5.32 -1.43 -8.71
C LYS A 31 3.85 -1.25 -9.06
N SER A 32 3.02 -0.81 -8.10
CA SER A 32 1.62 -0.49 -8.35
C SER A 32 1.48 0.65 -9.34
N LEU A 33 2.21 1.73 -9.11
CA LEU A 33 2.19 2.93 -9.94
C LEU A 33 2.66 2.63 -11.37
N PHE A 34 3.64 1.74 -11.53
CA PHE A 34 4.11 1.28 -12.84
C PHE A 34 3.08 0.44 -13.61
N ALA A 35 2.17 -0.27 -12.93
CA ALA A 35 1.18 -1.12 -13.58
C ALA A 35 0.06 -0.33 -14.29
N ARG A 36 -0.20 0.92 -13.88
CA ARG A 36 -0.96 1.86 -14.72
C ARG A 36 0.03 2.48 -15.70
N GLU A 37 0.05 2.01 -16.95
CA GLU A 37 0.87 2.59 -18.02
C GLU A 37 0.70 4.13 -18.20
N ASN A 38 -0.36 4.72 -17.63
CA ASN A 38 -0.60 6.18 -17.65
C ASN A 38 -0.06 6.99 -16.45
N LEU A 39 0.50 6.36 -15.40
CA LEU A 39 1.07 7.07 -14.23
C LEU A 39 2.60 7.25 -14.32
N GLY A 40 3.26 6.67 -15.32
CA GLY A 40 4.69 6.89 -15.58
C GLY A 40 5.06 8.37 -15.78
N LYS A 41 4.10 9.20 -16.24
CA LYS A 41 4.26 10.66 -16.30
C LYS A 41 4.33 11.29 -14.90
N LEU A 42 3.54 10.82 -13.94
CA LEU A 42 3.50 11.31 -12.55
C LEU A 42 4.77 10.93 -11.75
N HIS A 43 5.51 9.89 -12.15
CA HIS A 43 6.83 9.59 -11.57
C HIS A 43 7.93 10.58 -12.02
N ASN A 44 7.77 11.20 -13.18
CA ASN A 44 8.72 12.17 -13.73
C ASN A 44 8.32 13.64 -13.46
N ILE A 45 7.12 13.88 -12.94
CA ILE A 45 6.66 15.22 -12.57
C ILE A 45 6.86 15.36 -11.05
N ASN A 46 7.63 16.36 -10.64
CA ASN A 46 7.84 16.70 -9.23
C ASN A 46 6.56 17.34 -8.64
N THR A 47 5.53 16.53 -8.44
CA THR A 47 4.26 16.93 -7.83
C THR A 47 4.03 16.18 -6.52
N TYR A 48 3.22 16.76 -5.64
CA TYR A 48 2.85 16.10 -4.40
C TYR A 48 2.14 14.79 -4.70
N LYS A 49 2.71 13.70 -4.17
CA LYS A 49 2.04 12.41 -4.15
C LYS A 49 0.95 12.53 -3.09
N ASN A 50 -0.30 12.77 -3.51
CA ASN A 50 -1.48 12.99 -2.66
C ASN A 50 -1.92 11.74 -1.86
N TYR A 51 -0.98 10.88 -1.45
CA TYR A 51 -1.22 9.69 -0.67
C TYR A 51 -0.17 9.53 0.44
N CYS A 52 -0.59 8.98 1.57
CA CYS A 52 0.26 8.56 2.68
C CYS A 52 -0.06 7.10 3.00
N TYR A 53 0.89 6.36 3.56
CA TYR A 53 0.64 4.99 3.99
C TYR A 53 1.26 4.72 5.37
N ASP A 54 0.60 3.85 6.13
CA ASP A 54 1.06 3.40 7.43
C ASP A 54 1.96 2.15 7.32
N LEU A 55 2.64 1.81 8.41
CA LEU A 55 3.29 0.51 8.54
C LEU A 55 2.27 -0.65 8.53
N LEU A 56 2.76 -1.86 8.30
CA LEU A 56 1.94 -3.07 8.36
C LEU A 56 1.34 -3.27 9.75
N SER A 57 0.07 -3.64 9.80
CA SER A 57 -0.65 -3.95 11.04
C SER A 57 -1.20 -5.38 11.03
N PRO A 58 -1.10 -6.13 12.15
CA PRO A 58 -0.50 -5.75 13.43
C PRO A 58 1.05 -5.81 13.43
N LEU A 59 1.68 -4.96 14.25
CA LEU A 59 3.12 -5.07 14.53
C LEU A 59 3.36 -6.27 15.46
N GLU A 60 4.22 -7.19 15.06
CA GLU A 60 4.58 -8.35 15.89
C GLU A 60 5.49 -7.91 17.05
N LYS A 61 5.36 -8.57 18.22
CA LYS A 61 6.15 -8.25 19.43
C LYS A 61 7.66 -8.35 19.20
N ASP A 62 8.06 -9.32 18.37
CA ASP A 62 9.45 -9.57 17.99
C ASP A 62 9.98 -8.55 16.96
N LYS A 63 9.16 -7.58 16.52
CA LYS A 63 9.46 -6.63 15.43
C LYS A 63 9.85 -7.31 14.11
N ILE A 64 9.41 -8.55 13.91
CA ILE A 64 9.62 -9.33 12.69
C ILE A 64 8.26 -9.73 12.16
N TYR A 65 7.92 -9.23 10.97
CA TYR A 65 6.75 -9.70 10.24
C TYR A 65 7.04 -11.09 9.67
N LYS A 66 6.16 -12.05 9.95
CA LYS A 66 6.42 -13.46 9.69
C LYS A 66 5.95 -13.87 8.31
N LYS A 67 6.75 -14.69 7.63
CA LYS A 67 6.36 -15.37 6.40
C LYS A 67 5.08 -16.18 6.62
N GLY A 68 4.18 -16.17 5.64
CA GLY A 68 2.95 -16.95 5.67
C GLY A 68 1.79 -16.29 6.44
N LYS A 69 2.03 -15.14 7.06
CA LYS A 69 0.97 -14.35 7.69
C LYS A 69 0.42 -13.27 6.74
N ILE A 70 -0.81 -12.87 7.02
CA ILE A 70 -1.50 -11.77 6.35
C ILE A 70 -1.41 -10.54 7.25
N TYR A 71 -0.97 -9.43 6.69
CA TYR A 71 -0.93 -8.12 7.33
C TYR A 71 -1.75 -7.12 6.54
N THR A 72 -2.13 -6.03 7.21
CA THR A 72 -2.88 -4.94 6.61
C THR A 72 -1.98 -3.75 6.37
N LEU A 73 -1.87 -3.32 5.11
CA LEU A 73 -1.34 -2.00 4.73
C LEU A 73 -2.51 -1.02 4.67
N THR A 74 -2.35 0.15 5.29
CA THR A 74 -3.37 1.21 5.21
C THR A 74 -2.80 2.38 4.40
N ILE A 75 -3.46 2.74 3.31
CA ILE A 75 -3.15 3.91 2.49
C ILE A 75 -4.25 4.94 2.69
N ARG A 76 -3.91 6.21 2.83
CA ARG A 76 -4.85 7.33 2.89
C ARG A 76 -4.57 8.31 1.77
N THR A 77 -5.61 8.81 1.12
CA THR A 77 -5.50 9.81 0.06
C THR A 77 -6.70 10.76 0.08
N ILE A 78 -6.51 12.00 -0.34
CA ILE A 78 -7.59 12.97 -0.54
C ILE A 78 -8.18 12.91 -1.96
N ASP A 79 -7.56 12.11 -2.83
CA ASP A 79 -7.89 11.99 -4.25
C ASP A 79 -8.65 10.68 -4.49
N GLU A 80 -9.87 10.78 -5.02
CA GLU A 80 -10.74 9.63 -5.24
C GLU A 80 -10.24 8.72 -6.36
N ASP A 81 -9.66 9.28 -7.42
CA ASP A 81 -9.08 8.52 -8.54
C ASP A 81 -7.86 7.71 -8.09
N MET A 82 -7.04 8.26 -7.19
CA MET A 82 -5.97 7.53 -6.50
C MET A 82 -6.53 6.43 -5.61
N ALA A 83 -7.62 6.69 -4.88
CA ALA A 83 -8.22 5.69 -4.00
C ALA A 83 -8.75 4.49 -4.77
N GLU A 84 -9.45 4.73 -5.88
CA GLU A 84 -9.95 3.69 -6.78
C GLU A 84 -8.80 2.91 -7.40
N PHE A 85 -7.75 3.62 -7.84
CA PHE A 85 -6.56 3.00 -8.39
C PHE A 85 -5.89 2.00 -7.42
N PHE A 86 -5.64 2.40 -6.17
CA PHE A 86 -5.05 1.50 -5.18
C PHE A 86 -5.98 0.33 -4.84
N TYR A 87 -7.30 0.56 -4.85
CA TYR A 87 -8.28 -0.48 -4.62
C TYR A 87 -8.26 -1.55 -5.72
N GLU A 88 -8.18 -1.17 -7.00
CA GLU A 88 -8.19 -2.11 -8.12
C GLU A 88 -6.83 -2.79 -8.37
N VAL A 89 -5.74 -2.03 -8.25
CA VAL A 89 -4.42 -2.52 -8.68
C VAL A 89 -3.68 -3.27 -7.57
N CYS A 90 -3.72 -2.80 -6.31
CA CYS A 90 -2.94 -3.42 -5.23
C CYS A 90 -3.23 -4.91 -4.99
N PRO A 91 -4.47 -5.41 -5.05
CA PRO A 91 -4.76 -6.84 -4.90
C PRO A 91 -4.09 -7.72 -5.96
N ASN A 92 -3.84 -7.17 -7.15
CA ASN A 92 -3.28 -7.89 -8.30
C ASN A 92 -1.74 -7.86 -8.34
N ILE A 93 -1.09 -7.11 -7.45
CA ILE A 93 0.36 -6.95 -7.44
C ILE A 93 1.02 -7.99 -6.56
N ASN A 94 2.07 -8.58 -7.12
CA ASN A 94 2.95 -9.48 -6.41
C ASN A 94 4.38 -8.96 -6.51
N THR A 95 5.03 -8.75 -5.36
CA THR A 95 6.48 -8.50 -5.26
C THR A 95 7.18 -9.74 -4.73
N ARG A 96 8.51 -9.68 -4.56
CA ARG A 96 9.27 -10.80 -3.99
C ARG A 96 8.91 -11.03 -2.51
N GLU A 97 8.40 -9.99 -1.86
CA GLU A 97 8.14 -9.93 -0.43
C GLU A 97 6.66 -10.06 -0.09
N PHE A 98 5.80 -9.46 -0.91
CA PHE A 98 4.37 -9.32 -0.65
C PHE A 98 3.54 -9.84 -1.81
N LYS A 99 2.45 -10.52 -1.46
CA LYS A 99 1.39 -10.88 -2.39
C LYS A 99 0.13 -10.08 -2.02
N GLY A 100 -0.35 -9.25 -2.94
CA GLY A 100 -1.66 -8.60 -2.81
C GLY A 100 -2.76 -9.66 -2.73
N LEU A 101 -3.76 -9.41 -1.87
CA LEU A 101 -4.92 -10.31 -1.73
C LEU A 101 -6.23 -9.59 -2.00
N THR A 102 -6.57 -8.64 -1.14
CA THR A 102 -7.84 -7.91 -1.18
C THR A 102 -7.60 -6.49 -0.73
N ALA A 103 -8.39 -5.56 -1.23
CA ALA A 103 -8.42 -4.18 -0.78
C ALA A 103 -9.82 -3.83 -0.31
N GLU A 104 -9.92 -2.98 0.70
CA GLU A 104 -11.17 -2.42 1.21
C GLU A 104 -11.05 -0.90 1.18
N LYS A 105 -11.97 -0.23 0.47
CA LYS A 105 -12.06 1.24 0.44
C LYS A 105 -13.03 1.71 1.52
N LYS A 106 -12.60 2.65 2.37
CA LYS A 106 -13.41 3.33 3.37
C LYS A 106 -13.36 4.83 3.14
N PHE A 107 -14.50 5.48 3.27
CA PHE A 107 -14.60 6.93 3.26
C PHE A 107 -14.55 7.46 4.69
N CYS A 108 -13.60 8.34 4.97
CA CYS A 108 -13.46 9.02 6.25
C CYS A 108 -13.83 10.50 6.07
N HIS A 109 -14.85 10.94 6.78
CA HIS A 109 -15.22 12.34 6.89
C HIS A 109 -14.54 12.94 8.13
N GLU A 110 -13.64 13.91 7.94
CA GLU A 110 -13.21 14.77 9.05
C GLU A 110 -14.35 15.72 9.42
N ARG A 111 -14.84 15.61 10.66
CA ARG A 111 -15.76 16.56 11.29
C ARG A 111 -15.03 17.80 11.75
#